data_AF-A0AAV6PGX6-F1
#
_entry.id   AF-A0AAV6PGX6-F1
#
_cell.length_a   1.000
_cell.length_b   1.000
_cell.length_c   1.000
_cell.angle_alpha   90.00
_cell.angle_beta   90.00
_cell.angle_gamma   90.00
#
_symmetry.space_group_name_H-M   'P 1'
#
loop_
_entity.id
_entity.type
_entity.pdbx_description
1 polymer ?
#
loop_
_entity_poly.entity_id
_entity_poly.type
_entity_poly.pdbx_seq_one_letter_code
_entity_poly.pdbx_strand_id
1 'polypeptide(L)'
;MVDLGTQNTQNGFSPTENAGSAMSQAKEHVRRNRQSRTFLVENVVGELWSELEEGDRYVVVDCGGGTVDLTVHQIRLPEGHLKELYKASGGPYGSIGIDYEFEKLLCKIFGQDFIDTFKIKRPAAWVDLMIAFESRKRAAAPERTNPLNINLPFSFIDYYKKFRGHSVEHALRKSK
;
A
#
# COMPACT_ATOMS: atom_id res chain seq x y z
N MET A 1 -40.25 -71.74 -3.47
CA MET A 1 -41.54 -71.16 -3.04
C MET A 1 -41.45 -69.66 -3.29
N VAL A 2 -42.21 -69.18 -4.28
CA VAL A 2 -42.56 -67.78 -4.67
C VAL A 2 -41.46 -66.81 -5.18
N ASP A 3 -41.31 -66.80 -6.51
CA ASP A 3 -41.57 -65.73 -7.51
C ASP A 3 -41.19 -64.22 -7.40
N LEU A 4 -40.72 -63.72 -8.56
CA LEU A 4 -40.87 -62.43 -9.28
C LEU A 4 -40.48 -61.05 -8.69
N GLY A 5 -39.75 -60.27 -9.50
CA GLY A 5 -40.01 -58.82 -9.67
C GLY A 5 -38.78 -57.90 -9.87
N THR A 6 -38.47 -57.57 -11.13
CA THR A 6 -37.59 -56.48 -11.58
C THR A 6 -38.24 -55.11 -11.39
N GLN A 7 -37.53 -54.05 -10.95
CA GLN A 7 -37.58 -52.66 -11.49
C GLN A 7 -36.39 -51.80 -10.99
N ASN A 8 -35.84 -51.01 -11.92
CA ASN A 8 -34.86 -49.93 -11.74
C ASN A 8 -35.47 -48.72 -10.99
N THR A 9 -34.66 -47.96 -10.24
CA THR A 9 -34.29 -46.54 -10.53
C THR A 9 -33.39 -45.91 -9.46
N GLN A 10 -32.25 -45.40 -9.92
CA GLN A 10 -31.50 -44.18 -9.57
C GLN A 10 -31.60 -43.57 -8.16
N ASN A 11 -30.43 -43.28 -7.57
CA ASN A 11 -30.15 -41.94 -7.01
C ASN A 11 -28.66 -41.60 -7.20
N GLY A 12 -28.42 -40.49 -7.91
CA GLY A 12 -27.13 -40.09 -8.43
C GLY A 12 -26.17 -39.52 -7.38
N PHE A 13 -24.89 -39.82 -7.58
CA PHE A 13 -23.80 -39.02 -7.04
C PHE A 13 -23.65 -37.76 -7.91
N SER A 14 -23.99 -36.60 -7.35
CA SER A 14 -23.56 -35.29 -7.86
C SER A 14 -22.34 -34.83 -7.05
N PRO A 15 -21.13 -34.70 -7.65
CA PRO A 15 -19.93 -34.26 -6.93
C PRO A 15 -19.81 -32.74 -6.99
N THR A 16 -20.71 -32.04 -6.31
CA THR A 16 -20.63 -30.58 -6.13
C THR A 16 -21.38 -30.23 -4.86
N GLU A 17 -20.83 -29.30 -4.07
CA GLU A 17 -21.34 -28.80 -2.78
C GLU A 17 -20.84 -29.54 -1.53
N ASN A 18 -19.72 -29.07 -0.96
CA ASN A 18 -19.67 -28.60 0.44
C ASN A 18 -18.27 -28.30 1.00
N ALA A 19 -17.20 -28.35 0.20
CA ALA A 19 -15.87 -27.94 0.68
C ALA A 19 -15.77 -26.43 1.00
N GLY A 20 -16.54 -25.58 0.31
CA GLY A 20 -16.50 -24.12 0.49
C GLY A 20 -17.18 -23.62 1.76
N SER A 21 -18.26 -24.29 2.20
CA SER A 21 -19.04 -23.92 3.38
C SER A 21 -18.25 -24.15 4.67
N ALA A 22 -17.65 -25.33 4.83
CA ALA A 22 -16.83 -25.67 6.00
C ALA A 22 -15.58 -24.77 6.12
N MET A 23 -14.96 -24.40 4.99
CA MET A 23 -13.79 -23.52 4.97
C MET A 23 -14.15 -22.06 5.25
N SER A 24 -15.33 -21.60 4.82
CA SER A 24 -15.89 -20.30 5.21
C SER A 24 -16.24 -20.26 6.70
N GLN A 25 -16.89 -21.30 7.23
CA GLN A 25 -17.24 -21.41 8.64
C GLN A 25 -15.99 -21.51 9.52
N ALA A 26 -14.96 -22.26 9.13
CA ALA A 26 -13.68 -22.32 9.83
C ALA A 26 -12.93 -20.98 9.78
N LYS A 27 -12.92 -20.29 8.63
CA LYS A 27 -12.38 -18.93 8.50
C LYS A 27 -13.15 -17.91 9.32
N GLU A 28 -14.46 -18.08 9.48
CA GLU A 28 -15.32 -17.22 10.28
C GLU A 28 -15.20 -17.48 11.79
N HIS A 29 -15.00 -18.75 12.18
CA HIS A 29 -14.70 -19.16 13.56
C HIS A 29 -13.31 -18.67 14.00
N VAL A 30 -12.31 -18.78 13.11
CA VAL A 30 -10.96 -18.20 13.31
C VAL A 30 -10.98 -16.66 13.29
N ARG A 31 -11.87 -16.03 12.51
CA ARG A 31 -12.09 -14.56 12.52
C ARG A 31 -12.75 -14.06 13.80
N ARG A 32 -13.71 -14.82 14.35
CA ARG A 32 -14.39 -14.52 15.62
C ARG A 32 -13.45 -14.64 16.81
N ASN A 33 -12.57 -15.64 16.83
CA ASN A 33 -11.61 -15.85 17.91
C ASN A 33 -10.37 -14.93 17.87
N ARG A 34 -10.42 -13.89 17.02
CA ARG A 34 -9.40 -12.84 16.88
C ARG A 34 -9.99 -11.48 17.31
N GLN A 35 -10.95 -11.50 18.24
CA GLN A 35 -11.46 -10.30 18.90
C GLN A 35 -10.48 -9.94 20.02
N SER A 36 -9.80 -8.81 19.86
CA SER A 36 -8.79 -8.24 20.78
C SER A 36 -7.54 -9.10 20.95
N ARG A 37 -6.49 -8.79 20.18
CA ARG A 37 -5.15 -9.26 20.55
C ARG A 37 -4.67 -8.39 21.71
N THR A 38 -4.49 -9.00 22.87
CA THR A 38 -3.81 -8.36 24.00
C THR A 38 -2.32 -8.58 23.80
N PHE A 39 -1.57 -7.48 23.67
CA PHE A 39 -0.12 -7.53 23.59
C PHE A 39 0.45 -7.14 24.95
N LEU A 40 1.44 -7.91 25.40
CA LEU A 40 2.34 -7.49 26.48
C LEU A 40 3.47 -6.71 25.83
N VAL A 41 3.68 -5.48 26.28
CA VAL A 41 4.82 -4.67 25.85
C VAL A 41 5.92 -4.92 26.87
N GLU A 42 6.82 -5.86 26.60
CA GLU A 42 8.07 -5.95 27.35
C GLU A 42 9.00 -4.83 26.88
N ASN A 43 9.07 -3.78 27.68
CA ASN A 43 10.15 -2.78 27.73
C ASN A 43 10.61 -2.21 26.38
N VAL A 44 9.78 -1.38 25.72
CA VAL A 44 10.31 -0.45 24.70
C VAL A 44 9.53 0.88 24.70
N VAL A 45 10.29 1.98 24.81
CA VAL A 45 10.02 3.39 24.38
C VAL A 45 9.38 4.39 25.37
N GLY A 46 10.12 4.93 26.34
CA GLY A 46 10.16 6.39 26.59
C GLY A 46 9.15 7.10 27.53
N GLU A 47 9.51 8.33 27.91
CA GLU A 47 8.80 9.28 28.82
C GLU A 47 7.30 9.50 28.52
N LEU A 48 6.86 9.21 27.29
CA LEU A 48 5.45 9.36 26.89
C LEU A 48 4.53 8.35 27.59
N TRP A 49 4.99 7.15 27.92
CA TRP A 49 4.13 6.14 28.56
C TRP A 49 3.96 6.34 30.06
N SER A 50 4.85 7.11 30.71
CA SER A 50 4.69 7.48 32.12
C SER A 50 3.55 8.47 32.36
N GLU A 51 3.05 9.13 31.32
CA GLU A 51 1.94 10.09 31.40
C GLU A 51 0.57 9.45 31.09
N LEU A 52 0.53 8.20 30.64
CA LEU A 52 -0.70 7.55 30.19
C LEU A 52 -1.40 6.81 31.34
N GLU A 53 -2.70 7.02 31.46
CA GLU A 53 -3.55 6.47 32.52
C GLU A 53 -4.36 5.25 32.04
N GLU A 54 -4.91 4.48 32.99
CA GLU A 54 -5.81 3.39 32.64
C GLU A 54 -7.00 3.92 31.84
N GLY A 55 -7.24 3.31 30.68
CA GLY A 55 -8.37 3.67 29.83
C GLY A 55 -8.05 4.66 28.72
N ASP A 56 -6.84 5.25 28.73
CA ASP A 56 -6.33 6.10 27.65
C ASP A 56 -6.31 5.36 26.32
N ARG A 57 -6.54 6.12 25.25
CA ARG A 57 -6.65 5.60 23.89
C ARG A 57 -5.73 6.37 22.96
N TYR A 58 -5.02 5.64 22.12
CA TYR A 58 -4.16 6.23 21.10
C TYR A 58 -4.34 5.50 19.77
N VAL A 59 -3.98 6.20 18.70
CA VAL A 59 -4.00 5.67 17.34
C VAL A 59 -2.56 5.50 16.88
N VAL A 60 -2.23 4.31 16.40
CA VAL A 60 -1.01 4.08 15.61
C VAL A 60 -1.37 4.30 14.16
N VAL A 61 -0.67 5.23 13.51
CA VAL A 61 -0.77 5.49 12.08
C VAL A 61 0.53 5.03 11.44
N ASP A 62 0.50 3.88 10.76
CA ASP A 62 1.64 3.33 10.04
C ASP A 62 1.57 3.74 8.57
N CYS A 63 2.42 4.68 8.18
CA CYS A 63 2.51 5.19 6.81
C CYS A 63 3.66 4.52 6.06
N GLY A 64 3.38 3.34 5.49
CA GLY A 64 4.32 2.57 4.72
C GLY A 64 4.47 3.02 3.25
N GLY A 65 5.23 2.23 2.49
CA GLY A 65 5.41 2.49 1.05
C GLY A 65 4.19 2.13 0.20
N GLY A 66 3.50 1.05 0.55
CA GLY A 66 2.31 0.58 -0.18
C GLY A 66 1.00 0.94 0.52
N THR A 67 0.96 0.83 1.84
CA THR A 67 -0.25 1.00 2.64
C THR A 67 -0.09 2.10 3.67
N VAL A 68 -1.23 2.66 4.07
CA VAL A 68 -1.36 3.40 5.33
C VAL A 68 -2.36 2.62 6.17
N ASP A 69 -1.93 2.20 7.35
CA ASP A 69 -2.72 1.39 8.28
C ASP A 69 -2.93 2.13 9.60
N LEU A 70 -4.18 2.13 10.09
CA LEU A 70 -4.57 2.75 11.35
C LEU A 70 -5.04 1.69 12.32
N THR A 71 -4.51 1.72 13.55
CA THR A 71 -4.94 0.83 14.64
C THR A 71 -5.19 1.64 15.90
N VAL A 72 -6.27 1.34 16.62
CA VAL A 72 -6.63 2.04 17.85
C VAL A 72 -6.45 1.10 19.03
N HIS A 73 -5.68 1.54 20.02
CA HIS A 73 -5.43 0.79 21.24
C HIS A 73 -5.97 1.54 22.45
N GLN A 74 -6.28 0.78 23.50
CA GLN A 74 -6.58 1.26 24.83
C GLN A 74 -5.61 0.64 25.84
N ILE A 75 -5.10 1.45 26.76
CA ILE A 75 -4.20 1.00 27.82
C ILE A 75 -4.99 0.35 28.96
N ARG A 76 -4.45 -0.75 29.49
CA ARG A 76 -4.94 -1.48 30.66
C ARG A 76 -3.82 -1.62 31.68
N LEU A 77 -4.08 -1.16 32.90
CA LEU A 77 -3.18 -1.25 34.05
C LEU A 77 -3.68 -2.33 35.03
N PRO A 78 -2.82 -2.85 35.94
CA PRO A 78 -1.43 -2.44 36.21
C PRO A 78 -0.38 -3.07 35.30
N GLU A 79 -0.70 -4.12 34.53
CA GLU A 79 0.33 -4.86 33.78
C GLU A 79 0.77 -4.18 32.46
N GLY A 80 0.17 -3.05 32.08
CA GLY A 80 0.49 -2.32 30.85
C GLY A 80 0.00 -3.01 29.57
N HIS A 81 -1.07 -3.81 29.68
CA HIS A 81 -1.67 -4.50 28.56
C HIS A 81 -2.29 -3.51 27.54
N LEU A 82 -2.12 -3.81 26.26
CA LEU A 82 -2.79 -3.06 25.19
C LEU A 82 -4.01 -3.82 24.68
N LYS A 83 -5.19 -3.22 24.83
CA LYS A 83 -6.43 -3.71 24.22
C LYS A 83 -6.63 -3.04 22.86
N GLU A 84 -6.49 -3.80 21.78
CA GLU A 84 -6.90 -3.35 20.45
C GLU A 84 -8.41 -3.10 20.43
N LEU A 85 -8.83 -1.84 20.23
CA LEU A 85 -10.24 -1.46 20.14
C LEU A 85 -10.78 -1.65 18.73
N TYR A 86 -9.97 -1.29 17.73
CA TYR A 86 -10.29 -1.43 16.32
C TYR A 86 -9.13 -2.13 15.63
N LYS A 87 -9.47 -3.19 14.87
CA LYS A 87 -8.51 -3.88 14.02
C LYS A 87 -7.87 -2.90 13.06
N ALA A 88 -6.60 -3.14 12.74
CA ALA A 88 -5.88 -2.42 11.71
C ALA A 88 -6.76 -2.28 10.44
N SER A 89 -7.03 -1.04 10.06
CA SER A 89 -7.72 -0.70 8.83
C SER A 89 -6.84 0.20 8.00
N GLY A 90 -6.71 -0.09 6.71
CA GLY A 90 -5.83 0.66 5.83
C GLY A 90 -6.19 0.50 4.37
N GLY A 91 -5.44 1.20 3.52
CA GLY A 91 -5.60 1.16 2.08
C GLY A 91 -4.34 1.56 1.34
N PRO A 92 -4.35 1.52 -0.01
CA PRO A 92 -3.18 1.73 -0.87
C PRO A 92 -2.81 3.21 -0.98
N TYR A 93 -2.60 3.86 0.17
CA TYR A 93 -2.32 5.29 0.31
C TYR A 93 -0.86 5.56 0.68
N GLY A 94 0.00 4.54 0.59
CA GLY A 94 1.42 4.67 0.94
C GLY A 94 2.21 5.55 -0.03
N SER A 95 3.52 5.65 0.22
CA SER A 95 4.42 6.54 -0.53
C SER A 95 4.49 6.28 -2.04
N ILE A 96 4.04 5.10 -2.54
CA ILE A 96 3.90 4.81 -3.97
C ILE A 96 2.92 5.78 -4.66
N GLY A 97 1.91 6.28 -3.93
CA GLY A 97 1.00 7.33 -4.40
C GLY A 97 1.74 8.58 -4.85
N ILE A 98 2.82 8.93 -4.15
CA ILE A 98 3.64 10.11 -4.44
C ILE A 98 4.43 9.90 -5.75
N ASP A 99 4.90 8.68 -6.01
CA ASP A 99 5.61 8.34 -7.25
C ASP A 99 4.69 8.44 -8.46
N TYR A 100 3.42 8.03 -8.33
CA TYR A 100 2.42 8.20 -9.38
C TYR A 100 2.13 9.68 -9.68
N GLU A 101 2.03 10.52 -8.66
CA GLU A 101 1.83 11.96 -8.87
C GLU A 101 3.06 12.62 -9.52
N PHE A 102 4.27 12.15 -9.20
CA PHE A 102 5.46 12.60 -9.89
C PHE A 102 5.46 12.19 -11.38
N GLU A 103 5.08 10.95 -11.71
CA GLU A 103 4.94 10.52 -13.11
C GLU A 103 3.89 11.37 -13.85
N LYS A 104 2.73 11.64 -13.24
CA LYS A 104 1.70 12.52 -13.81
C LYS A 104 2.24 13.94 -14.06
N LEU A 105 3.05 14.47 -13.14
CA LEU A 105 3.70 15.76 -13.33
C LEU A 105 4.64 15.74 -14.53
N LEU A 106 5.46 14.69 -14.70
CA LEU A 106 6.31 14.52 -15.87
C LEU A 106 5.48 14.44 -17.16
N CYS A 107 4.37 13.72 -17.17
CA CYS A 107 3.45 13.66 -18.31
C CYS A 107 2.85 15.02 -18.63
N LYS A 108 2.48 15.81 -17.61
CA LYS A 108 1.97 17.19 -17.81
C LYS A 108 3.01 18.11 -18.44
N ILE A 109 4.28 17.98 -18.07
CA ILE A 109 5.36 18.85 -18.56
C ILE A 109 5.87 18.41 -19.94
N PHE A 110 6.12 17.12 -20.13
CA PHE A 110 6.83 16.58 -21.30
C PHE A 110 5.91 15.86 -22.30
N GLY A 111 4.66 15.61 -21.92
CA GLY A 111 3.63 14.90 -22.69
C GLY A 111 3.62 13.40 -22.44
N GLN A 112 2.43 12.82 -22.39
CA GLN A 112 2.20 11.39 -22.11
C GLN A 112 2.88 10.48 -23.15
N ASP A 113 2.75 10.81 -24.43
CA ASP A 113 3.35 10.10 -25.56
C ASP A 113 4.88 10.01 -25.45
N PHE A 114 5.52 11.08 -24.98
CA PHE A 114 6.95 11.08 -24.73
C PHE A 114 7.32 10.18 -23.55
N ILE A 115 6.64 10.31 -22.41
CA ILE A 115 6.94 9.52 -21.19
C ILE A 115 6.76 8.02 -21.46
N ASP A 116 5.66 7.63 -22.10
CA ASP A 116 5.39 6.23 -22.44
C ASP A 116 6.48 5.67 -23.37
N THR A 117 6.85 6.44 -24.39
CA THR A 117 7.91 6.03 -25.31
C THR A 117 9.27 5.95 -24.62
N PHE A 118 9.59 6.90 -23.73
CA PHE A 118 10.85 6.92 -22.99
C PHE A 118 10.97 5.72 -22.06
N LYS A 119 9.90 5.35 -21.33
CA LYS A 119 9.87 4.16 -20.46
C LYS A 119 10.17 2.88 -21.24
N ILE A 120 9.65 2.75 -22.46
CA ILE A 120 9.88 1.58 -23.32
C ILE A 120 11.29 1.58 -23.94
N LYS A 121 11.74 2.73 -24.46
CA LYS A 121 13.00 2.82 -25.24
C LYS A 121 14.24 2.98 -24.35
N ARG A 122 14.09 3.53 -23.15
CA ARG A 122 15.18 3.85 -22.22
C ARG A 122 14.82 3.43 -20.76
N PRO A 123 14.47 2.17 -20.50
CA PRO A 123 14.00 1.73 -19.18
C PRO A 123 15.04 1.95 -18.06
N ALA A 124 16.34 1.77 -18.34
CA ALA A 124 17.40 2.03 -17.36
C ALA A 124 17.44 3.50 -16.93
N ALA A 125 17.34 4.44 -17.87
CA ALA A 125 17.33 5.87 -17.56
C ALA A 125 16.04 6.30 -16.84
N TRP A 126 14.92 5.61 -17.09
CA TRP A 126 13.68 5.80 -16.31
C TRP A 126 13.87 5.37 -14.86
N VAL A 127 14.48 4.20 -14.63
CA VAL A 127 14.80 3.72 -13.28
C VAL A 127 15.73 4.70 -12.55
N ASP A 128 16.77 5.20 -13.22
CA ASP A 128 17.68 6.20 -12.64
C ASP A 128 16.96 7.49 -12.22
N LEU A 129 16.03 7.97 -13.06
CA LEU A 129 15.19 9.13 -12.75
C LEU A 129 14.32 8.87 -11.50
N MET A 130 13.69 7.71 -11.41
CA MET A 130 12.84 7.36 -10.26
C MET A 130 13.65 7.15 -8.98
N ILE A 131 14.86 6.59 -9.06
CA ILE A 131 15.79 6.48 -7.91
C ILE A 131 16.21 7.88 -7.43
N ALA A 132 16.54 8.78 -8.36
CA ALA A 132 16.89 10.15 -8.03
C ALA A 132 15.71 10.88 -7.37
N PHE A 133 14.49 10.68 -7.87
CA PHE A 133 13.27 11.21 -7.26
C PHE A 133 13.05 10.66 -5.85
N GLU A 134 13.11 9.33 -5.66
CA GLU A 134 12.93 8.68 -4.37
C GLU A 134 13.92 9.20 -3.31
N SER A 135 15.17 9.42 -3.70
CA SER A 135 16.20 10.01 -2.84
C SER A 135 15.80 11.43 -2.38
N ARG A 136 15.24 12.25 -3.28
CA ARG A 136 14.76 13.60 -2.94
C ARG A 136 13.48 13.58 -2.11
N LYS A 137 12.56 12.65 -2.38
CA LYS A 137 11.33 12.45 -1.61
C LYS A 137 11.65 12.16 -0.14
N ARG A 138 12.62 11.27 0.13
CA ARG A 138 13.07 10.98 1.51
C ARG A 138 13.73 12.16 2.22
N ALA A 139 14.29 13.12 1.48
CA ALA A 139 14.90 14.32 2.03
C ALA A 139 13.91 15.49 2.18
N ALA A 140 12.66 15.32 1.75
CA ALA A 140 11.60 16.32 1.92
C ALA A 140 11.26 16.44 3.41
N ALA A 141 11.16 17.67 3.91
CA ALA A 141 10.73 17.95 5.27
C ALA A 141 9.63 19.02 5.22
N PRO A 142 8.52 18.86 5.95
CA PRO A 142 7.41 19.82 5.95
C PRO A 142 7.85 21.25 6.29
N GLU A 143 8.83 21.39 7.18
CA GLU A 143 9.34 22.68 7.66
C GLU A 143 10.31 23.36 6.68
N ARG A 144 10.72 22.68 5.60
CA ARG A 144 11.65 23.23 4.61
C ARG A 144 10.86 23.80 3.43
N THR A 145 10.98 25.10 3.22
CA THR A 145 10.39 25.81 2.07
C THR A 145 11.30 25.81 0.83
N ASN A 146 12.55 25.34 0.96
CA ASN A 146 13.46 25.26 -0.17
C ASN A 146 12.96 24.25 -1.22
N PRO A 147 12.88 24.63 -2.51
CA PRO A 147 12.52 23.72 -3.57
C PRO A 147 13.43 22.49 -3.63
N LEU A 148 12.84 21.32 -3.86
CA LEU A 148 13.59 20.10 -4.12
C LEU A 148 13.97 20.03 -5.60
N ASN A 149 15.28 19.99 -5.86
CA ASN A 149 15.80 19.85 -7.21
C ASN A 149 15.96 18.37 -7.58
N ILE A 150 15.24 17.94 -8.62
CA ILE A 150 15.33 16.62 -9.21
C ILE A 150 16.09 16.74 -10.53
N ASN A 151 17.25 16.10 -10.60
CA ASN A 151 18.08 16.14 -11.80
C ASN A 151 17.52 15.19 -12.85
N LEU A 152 17.24 15.69 -14.04
CA LEU A 152 16.89 14.85 -15.19
C LEU A 152 18.16 14.16 -15.71
N PRO A 153 18.16 12.82 -15.89
CA PRO A 153 19.30 12.12 -16.49
C PRO A 153 19.63 12.67 -17.88
N PHE A 154 20.91 12.68 -18.26
CA PHE A 154 21.33 13.13 -19.60
C PHE A 154 20.57 12.41 -20.72
N SER A 155 20.34 11.09 -20.57
CA SER A 155 19.56 10.31 -21.54
C SER A 155 18.11 10.80 -21.68
N PHE A 156 17.50 11.35 -20.63
CA PHE A 156 16.15 11.94 -20.70
C PHE A 156 16.19 13.23 -21.53
N ILE A 157 17.14 14.11 -21.23
CA ILE A 157 17.31 15.41 -21.89
C ILE A 157 17.62 15.24 -23.39
N ASP A 158 18.60 14.39 -23.71
CA ASP A 158 19.00 14.10 -25.10
C ASP A 158 17.85 13.46 -25.89
N TYR A 159 17.16 12.48 -25.28
CA TYR A 159 16.04 11.81 -25.95
C TYR A 159 14.86 12.75 -26.17
N TYR A 160 14.52 13.60 -25.20
CA TYR A 160 13.46 14.60 -25.34
C TYR A 160 13.74 15.56 -26.49
N LYS A 161 14.96 16.07 -26.58
CA LYS A 161 15.37 16.97 -27.66
C LYS A 161 15.21 16.31 -29.03
N LYS A 162 15.57 15.02 -29.16
CA LYS A 162 15.39 14.24 -30.39
C LYS A 162 13.92 13.96 -30.70
N PHE A 163 13.08 13.72 -29.68
CA PHE A 163 11.67 13.37 -29.83
C PHE A 163 10.78 14.58 -30.17
N ARG A 164 11.02 15.74 -29.53
CA ARG A 164 10.21 16.95 -29.70
C ARG A 164 10.80 18.00 -30.62
N GLY A 165 12.09 17.94 -30.91
CA GLY A 165 12.81 18.96 -31.70
C GLY A 165 13.17 20.23 -30.93
N HIS A 166 12.87 20.32 -29.63
CA HIS A 166 13.24 21.44 -28.77
C HIS A 166 13.71 20.94 -27.39
N SER A 167 14.36 21.81 -26.62
CA SER A 167 14.97 21.43 -25.34
C SER A 167 13.97 21.27 -24.20
N VAL A 168 14.42 20.66 -23.09
CA VAL A 168 13.62 20.47 -21.87
C VAL A 168 13.31 21.81 -21.18
N GLU A 169 14.20 22.78 -21.27
CA GLU A 169 14.01 24.13 -20.72
C GLU A 169 12.83 24.83 -21.39
N HIS A 170 12.64 24.61 -22.70
CA HIS A 170 11.48 25.13 -23.41
C HIS A 170 10.17 24.54 -22.86
N ALA A 171 10.16 23.23 -22.57
CA ALA A 171 9.00 22.54 -22.00
C ALA A 171 8.66 23.05 -20.60
N LEU A 172 9.68 23.14 -19.73
CA LEU A 172 9.56 23.63 -18.36
C LEU A 172 9.08 25.10 -18.28
N ARG A 173 9.47 25.94 -19.23
CA ARG A 173 8.99 27.33 -19.31
C ARG A 173 7.52 27.42 -19.70
N LYS A 174 7.05 26.52 -20.57
CA LYS A 174 5.66 26.48 -21.06
C LYS A 174 4.70 25.87 -20.04
N SER A 175 5.19 25.02 -19.14
CA SER A 175 4.36 24.30 -18.16
C SER A 175 4.02 25.09 -16.89
N LYS A 176 4.47 26.36 -16.79
CA LYS A 176 4.16 27.25 -15.66
C LYS A 176 2.75 27.82 -15.76
#